data_AF-A0AAD8DZU1-F1
#
_entry.id   AF-A0AAD8DZU1-F1
#
_cell.length_a   1.000
_cell.length_b   1.000
_cell.length_c   1.000
_cell.angle_alpha   90.00
_cell.angle_beta   90.00
_cell.angle_gamma   90.00
#
_symmetry.space_group_name_H-M   'P 1'
#
loop_
_entity.id
_entity.type
_entity.pdbx_description
1 polymer ?
#
loop_
_entity_poly.entity_id
_entity_poly.type
_entity_poly.pdbx_seq_one_letter_code
_entity_poly.pdbx_strand_id
1 'polypeptide(L)'
;MWGLFRKINERRNLMVVWRQLMTQQSGGHAINMVVIPHFEEWLKRRHCVLTFCMAQIFTGYGVLSTAFFCEHLIYYVFAFQCSWPVLKQPESDKHLKAFILSDTHLLGPRKGHWLDKWRREWQMHQAFQAIMFIHKPDVVFVLGDLFDEGEWSNDQQFVEYVDRFHQLFPVPSDTPMHVVAGNHDIGFHNYISRRSAVRFSKLLNSSSVQFISLKENHFVLINSMAMEGDSCNLCTKARNDIVKIAGILKCAENSKFCYDGILKVNYSRPILMQHFPLFRESDAVCTEPDAPPLPERNKPFRLKIDALSQQATEYLVSKMKPKVVFGGHTHHGCLVHHIYKKPNTFEFYEFSVPSFSWRNRADPKYMLVTFAPSDYSVHKCKLPEETTIVITAVLMLFLVIWLTIQQRLIGRR
;
A
#
# COMPACT_ATOMS: atom_id res chain seq x y z
N MET A 1 -27.82 7.99 26.02
CA MET A 1 -27.02 7.12 26.93
C MET A 1 -27.14 7.53 28.40
N TRP A 2 -26.83 8.79 28.78
CA TRP A 2 -26.95 9.28 30.16
C TRP A 2 -28.38 9.24 30.75
N GLY A 3 -29.41 9.53 29.94
CA GLY A 3 -30.81 9.45 30.39
C GLY A 3 -31.30 8.04 30.75
N LEU A 4 -30.67 6.98 30.22
CA LEU A 4 -31.03 5.59 30.56
C LEU A 4 -30.33 5.11 31.83
N PHE A 5 -29.05 5.44 32.01
CA PHE A 5 -28.32 5.19 33.25
C PHE A 5 -28.95 5.92 34.45
N ARG A 6 -29.39 7.17 34.24
CA ARG A 6 -30.13 7.95 35.24
C ARG A 6 -31.45 7.28 35.64
N LYS A 7 -32.21 6.74 34.68
CA LYS A 7 -33.44 5.94 34.94
C LYS A 7 -33.17 4.66 35.74
N ILE A 8 -32.02 4.00 35.55
CA ILE A 8 -31.62 2.80 36.32
C ILE A 8 -31.31 3.18 37.78
N ASN A 9 -30.55 4.26 37.98
CA ASN A 9 -30.22 4.75 39.32
C ASN A 9 -31.44 5.30 40.07
N GLU A 10 -32.32 6.06 39.38
CA GLU A 10 -33.60 6.52 39.94
C GLU A 10 -34.50 5.35 40.35
N ARG A 11 -34.51 4.25 39.60
CA ARG A 11 -35.26 3.02 39.98
C ARG A 11 -34.65 2.29 41.16
N ARG A 12 -33.31 2.24 41.27
CA ARG A 12 -32.63 1.70 42.46
C ARG A 12 -32.97 2.53 43.71
N ASN A 13 -32.96 3.85 43.59
CA ASN A 13 -33.33 4.76 44.67
C ASN A 13 -34.82 4.65 45.04
N LEU A 14 -35.71 4.54 44.06
CA LEU A 14 -37.14 4.26 44.28
C LEU A 14 -37.35 2.94 45.05
N MET A 15 -36.56 1.89 44.78
CA MET A 15 -36.64 0.65 45.56
C MET A 15 -36.24 0.83 47.03
N VAL A 16 -35.24 1.68 47.31
CA VAL A 16 -34.80 1.96 48.69
C VAL A 16 -35.85 2.78 49.44
N VAL A 17 -36.36 3.85 48.81
CA VAL A 17 -37.38 4.74 49.40
C VAL A 17 -38.68 3.99 49.64
N TRP A 18 -39.10 3.13 48.70
CA TRP A 18 -40.34 2.34 48.84
C TRP A 18 -40.23 1.28 49.94
N ARG A 19 -39.07 0.61 50.09
CA ARG A 19 -38.83 -0.32 51.22
C ARG A 19 -38.94 0.39 52.58
N GLN A 20 -38.46 1.62 52.69
CA GLN A 20 -38.57 2.42 53.92
C GLN A 20 -40.01 2.85 54.24
N LEU A 21 -40.80 3.22 53.21
CA LEU A 21 -42.20 3.61 53.40
C LEU A 21 -43.08 2.44 53.84
N MET A 22 -42.79 1.22 53.38
CA MET A 22 -43.57 0.01 53.69
C MET A 22 -43.31 -0.55 55.09
N THR A 23 -42.16 -0.23 55.71
CA THR A 23 -41.89 -0.60 57.11
C THR A 23 -42.59 0.31 58.12
N GLN A 24 -43.19 1.43 57.69
CA GLN A 24 -43.80 2.43 58.59
C GLN A 24 -45.33 2.34 58.72
N GLN A 25 -46.06 1.58 57.88
CA GLN A 25 -47.53 1.53 57.94
C GLN A 25 -48.08 0.34 58.75
N SER A 26 -48.83 0.65 59.81
CA SER A 26 -49.48 -0.30 60.73
C SER A 26 -50.88 -0.78 60.31
N GLY A 27 -51.34 -0.52 59.07
CA GLY A 27 -52.65 -0.95 58.59
C GLY A 27 -52.60 -1.42 57.13
N GLY A 28 -52.64 -2.74 56.91
CA GLY A 28 -52.64 -3.33 55.56
C GLY A 28 -51.75 -4.57 55.36
N HIS A 29 -51.46 -5.34 56.41
CA HIS A 29 -50.53 -6.49 56.34
C HIS A 29 -50.90 -7.53 55.26
N ALA A 30 -52.19 -7.79 55.01
CA ALA A 30 -52.64 -8.77 54.02
C ALA A 30 -52.45 -8.30 52.56
N ILE A 31 -52.74 -7.04 52.27
CA ILE A 31 -52.57 -6.46 50.92
C ILE A 31 -51.07 -6.33 50.60
N ASN A 32 -50.27 -5.94 51.59
CA ASN A 32 -48.81 -5.87 51.44
C ASN A 32 -48.19 -7.25 51.18
N MET A 33 -48.62 -8.32 51.87
CA MET A 33 -48.11 -9.67 51.60
C MET A 33 -48.43 -10.20 50.20
N VAL A 34 -49.54 -9.77 49.58
CA VAL A 34 -49.93 -10.22 48.23
C VAL A 34 -49.29 -9.36 47.13
N VAL A 35 -49.21 -8.04 47.33
CA VAL A 35 -48.77 -7.11 46.27
C VAL A 35 -47.24 -7.03 46.17
N ILE A 36 -46.50 -7.13 47.30
CA ILE A 36 -45.04 -7.00 47.32
C ILE A 36 -44.33 -8.05 46.44
N PRO A 37 -44.64 -9.36 46.50
CA PRO A 37 -43.97 -10.37 45.69
C PRO A 37 -44.20 -10.15 44.19
N HIS A 38 -45.43 -9.80 43.79
CA HIS A 38 -45.78 -9.52 42.40
C HIS A 38 -45.09 -8.25 41.87
N PHE A 39 -44.97 -7.21 42.70
CA PHE A 39 -44.28 -5.98 42.33
C PHE A 39 -42.75 -6.16 42.26
N GLU A 40 -42.15 -6.90 43.20
CA GLU A 40 -40.72 -7.27 43.14
C GLU A 40 -40.42 -8.11 41.90
N GLU A 41 -41.28 -9.07 41.57
CA GLU A 41 -41.13 -9.89 40.38
C GLU A 41 -41.30 -9.07 39.09
N TRP A 42 -42.27 -8.16 39.05
CA TRP A 42 -42.47 -7.24 37.92
C TRP A 42 -41.26 -6.31 37.74
N LEU A 43 -40.70 -5.77 38.82
CA LEU A 43 -39.50 -4.93 38.79
C LEU A 43 -38.26 -5.73 38.35
N LYS A 44 -38.07 -6.95 38.87
CA LYS A 44 -36.98 -7.86 38.45
C LYS A 44 -37.10 -8.20 36.96
N ARG A 45 -38.29 -8.54 36.47
CA ARG A 45 -38.54 -8.80 35.04
C ARG A 45 -38.25 -7.56 34.19
N ARG A 46 -38.74 -6.37 34.58
CA ARG A 46 -38.49 -5.09 33.87
C ARG A 46 -37.00 -4.71 33.89
N HIS A 47 -36.30 -4.93 34.99
CA HIS A 47 -34.86 -4.65 35.11
C HIS A 47 -34.03 -5.62 34.25
N CYS A 48 -34.38 -6.92 34.27
CA CYS A 48 -33.75 -7.96 33.47
C CYS A 48 -33.95 -7.73 31.96
N VAL A 49 -35.15 -7.29 31.53
CA VAL A 49 -35.41 -6.89 30.14
C VAL A 49 -34.56 -5.68 29.75
N LEU A 50 -34.43 -4.66 30.62
CA LEU A 50 -33.63 -3.47 30.32
C LEU A 50 -32.13 -3.80 30.21
N THR A 51 -31.59 -4.60 31.14
CA THR A 51 -30.18 -5.03 31.11
C THR A 51 -29.90 -5.95 29.92
N PHE A 52 -30.85 -6.81 29.54
CA PHE A 52 -30.75 -7.64 28.34
C PHE A 52 -30.71 -6.80 27.05
N CYS A 53 -31.62 -5.84 26.89
CA CYS A 53 -31.62 -4.94 25.73
C CYS A 53 -30.34 -4.10 25.67
N MET A 54 -29.84 -3.59 26.80
CA MET A 54 -28.58 -2.85 26.84
C MET A 54 -27.39 -3.73 26.44
N ALA A 55 -27.32 -4.97 26.93
CA ALA A 55 -26.27 -5.91 26.57
C ALA A 55 -26.28 -6.25 25.06
N GLN A 56 -27.47 -6.39 24.45
CA GLN A 56 -27.59 -6.58 23.00
C GLN A 56 -27.09 -5.37 22.22
N ILE A 57 -27.45 -4.16 22.66
CA ILE A 57 -26.99 -2.90 22.04
C ILE A 57 -25.46 -2.79 22.13
N PHE A 58 -24.86 -3.02 23.31
CA PHE A 58 -23.41 -3.00 23.48
C PHE A 58 -22.70 -4.03 22.62
N THR A 59 -23.24 -5.25 22.52
CA THR A 59 -22.69 -6.29 21.65
C THR A 59 -22.72 -5.84 20.20
N GLY A 60 -23.84 -5.29 19.73
CA GLY A 60 -23.98 -4.76 18.37
C GLY A 60 -22.94 -3.69 18.07
N TYR A 61 -22.78 -2.70 18.96
CA TYR A 61 -21.75 -1.67 18.82
C TYR A 61 -20.33 -2.25 18.84
N GLY A 62 -20.07 -3.25 19.68
CA GLY A 62 -18.76 -3.91 19.75
C GLY A 62 -18.41 -4.65 18.45
N VAL A 63 -19.37 -5.36 17.86
CA VAL A 63 -19.20 -6.06 16.57
C VAL A 63 -18.95 -5.03 15.45
N LEU A 64 -19.76 -3.96 15.38
CA LEU A 64 -19.58 -2.91 14.38
C LEU A 64 -18.24 -2.19 14.53
N SER A 65 -17.82 -1.89 15.77
CA SER A 65 -16.51 -1.26 16.04
C SER A 65 -15.36 -2.18 15.65
N THR A 66 -15.51 -3.49 15.85
CA THR A 66 -14.51 -4.49 15.43
C THR A 66 -14.39 -4.51 13.91
N ALA A 67 -15.52 -4.59 13.20
CA ALA A 67 -15.52 -4.55 11.74
C ALA A 67 -14.91 -3.26 11.21
N PHE A 68 -15.28 -2.11 11.78
CA PHE A 68 -14.71 -0.81 11.41
C PHE A 68 -13.20 -0.74 11.66
N PHE A 69 -12.72 -1.27 12.79
CA PHE A 69 -11.30 -1.29 13.09
C PHE A 69 -10.53 -2.15 12.07
N CYS A 70 -10.99 -3.38 11.85
CA CYS A 70 -10.33 -4.36 10.99
C CYS A 70 -10.39 -4.01 9.50
N GLU A 71 -11.46 -3.36 9.04
CA GLU A 71 -11.61 -2.99 7.63
C GLU A 71 -11.09 -1.59 7.30
N HIS A 72 -10.83 -0.74 8.30
CA HIS A 72 -10.43 0.65 8.07
C HIS A 72 -9.28 1.12 8.97
N LEU A 73 -9.49 1.20 10.29
CA LEU A 73 -8.51 1.86 11.19
C LEU A 73 -7.15 1.14 11.26
N ILE A 74 -7.12 -0.18 11.09
CA ILE A 74 -5.87 -0.94 11.17
C ILE A 74 -4.84 -0.47 10.14
N TYR A 75 -5.26 -0.04 8.95
CA TYR A 75 -4.34 0.49 7.93
C TYR A 75 -3.69 1.80 8.36
N TYR A 76 -4.43 2.66 9.07
CA TYR A 76 -3.88 3.89 9.64
C TYR A 76 -2.88 3.61 10.77
N VAL A 77 -3.12 2.57 11.58
CA VAL A 77 -2.16 2.12 12.60
C VAL A 77 -0.84 1.71 11.94
N PHE A 78 -0.89 0.87 10.90
CA PHE A 78 0.31 0.43 10.19
C PHE A 78 1.03 1.57 9.46
N ALA A 79 0.29 2.47 8.80
CA ALA A 79 0.87 3.66 8.18
C ALA A 79 1.56 4.56 9.22
N PHE A 80 0.92 4.83 10.35
CA PHE A 80 1.48 5.66 11.43
C PHE A 80 2.74 5.06 12.07
N GLN A 81 2.88 3.73 12.08
CA GLN A 81 4.08 3.04 12.58
C GLN A 81 5.29 3.18 11.65
N CYS A 82 5.09 3.57 10.39
CA CYS A 82 6.18 3.92 9.49
C CYS A 82 6.47 5.42 9.55
N SER A 83 7.69 5.82 9.29
CA SER A 83 8.09 7.23 9.27
C SER A 83 8.97 7.52 8.06
N TRP A 84 8.96 8.78 7.64
CA TRP A 84 9.87 9.23 6.59
C TRP A 84 11.32 8.99 7.02
N PRO A 85 12.13 8.29 6.20
CA PRO A 85 13.53 8.06 6.52
C PRO A 85 14.29 9.40 6.53
N VAL A 86 15.24 9.52 7.45
CA VAL A 86 16.08 10.71 7.61
C VAL A 86 17.34 10.56 6.77
N LEU A 87 17.73 11.63 6.09
CA LEU A 87 18.99 11.69 5.32
C LEU A 87 20.18 11.85 6.25
N LYS A 88 21.33 11.30 5.87
CA LYS A 88 22.56 11.41 6.67
C LYS A 88 23.09 12.84 6.68
N GLN A 89 22.95 13.53 5.54
CA GLN A 89 23.30 14.93 5.38
C GLN A 89 22.05 15.73 4.99
N PRO A 90 21.39 16.39 5.95
CA PRO A 90 20.21 17.20 5.65
C PRO A 90 20.62 18.46 4.88
N GLU A 91 20.53 18.41 3.55
CA GLU A 91 20.54 19.61 2.71
C GLU A 91 19.22 20.38 2.88
N SER A 92 19.27 21.58 3.47
CA SER A 92 18.08 22.42 3.74
C SER A 92 17.18 22.57 2.51
N ASP A 93 15.88 22.33 2.71
CA ASP A 93 14.72 22.63 1.84
C ASP A 93 14.58 21.91 0.48
N LYS A 94 15.54 21.06 0.07
CA LYS A 94 15.50 20.38 -1.25
C LYS A 94 15.07 18.91 -1.20
N HIS A 95 14.55 18.46 -0.07
CA HIS A 95 14.16 17.06 0.08
C HIS A 95 12.82 16.75 -0.61
N LEU A 96 12.81 15.67 -1.38
CA LEU A 96 11.62 15.12 -2.03
C LEU A 96 11.21 13.84 -1.30
N LYS A 97 9.97 13.81 -0.81
CA LYS A 97 9.33 12.67 -0.16
C LYS A 97 8.55 11.87 -1.18
N ALA A 98 9.08 10.72 -1.59
CA ALA A 98 8.46 9.84 -2.56
C ALA A 98 7.81 8.63 -1.88
N PHE A 99 6.57 8.33 -2.27
CA PHE A 99 5.90 7.08 -1.97
C PHE A 99 6.03 6.16 -3.19
N ILE A 100 6.64 4.99 -3.02
CA ILE A 100 6.88 4.03 -4.09
C ILE A 100 6.15 2.71 -3.77
N LEU A 101 5.34 2.23 -4.72
CA LEU A 101 4.67 0.94 -4.68
C LEU A 101 4.83 0.20 -6.01
N SER A 102 4.53 -1.10 -6.02
CA SER A 102 4.66 -1.96 -7.19
C SER A 102 3.64 -3.10 -7.16
N ASP A 103 3.38 -3.71 -8.32
CA ASP A 103 2.66 -4.98 -8.47
C ASP A 103 1.29 -4.94 -7.76
N THR A 104 0.43 -4.01 -8.16
CA THR A 104 -0.93 -3.91 -7.61
C THR A 104 -1.84 -5.02 -8.14
N HIS A 105 -1.60 -5.53 -9.36
CA HIS A 105 -2.34 -6.63 -9.99
C HIS A 105 -3.87 -6.51 -9.85
N LEU A 106 -4.44 -5.39 -10.32
CA LEU A 106 -5.90 -5.25 -10.36
C LEU A 106 -6.51 -6.40 -11.16
N LEU A 107 -7.50 -7.07 -10.58
CA LEU A 107 -8.03 -8.32 -11.13
C LEU A 107 -8.78 -8.10 -12.45
N GLY A 108 -8.52 -8.98 -13.40
CA GLY A 108 -9.12 -8.88 -14.73
C GLY A 108 -10.43 -9.62 -14.87
N PRO A 109 -11.18 -9.33 -15.95
CA PRO A 109 -12.47 -9.93 -16.20
C PRO A 109 -12.38 -11.41 -16.63
N ARG A 110 -11.21 -11.96 -16.97
CA ARG A 110 -11.09 -13.34 -17.50
C ARG A 110 -10.85 -14.38 -16.42
N LYS A 111 -9.82 -14.19 -15.59
CA LYS A 111 -9.40 -15.12 -14.52
C LYS A 111 -9.69 -14.57 -13.13
N GLY A 112 -10.13 -13.32 -13.02
CA GLY A 112 -10.43 -12.70 -11.74
C GLY A 112 -11.72 -13.25 -11.12
N HIS A 113 -11.63 -13.72 -9.87
CA HIS A 113 -12.82 -14.07 -9.08
C HIS A 113 -13.34 -12.84 -8.32
N TRP A 114 -14.66 -12.65 -8.26
CA TRP A 114 -15.26 -11.44 -7.68
C TRP A 114 -14.95 -11.23 -6.19
N LEU A 115 -14.90 -12.30 -5.39
CA LEU A 115 -14.53 -12.21 -3.97
C LEU A 115 -13.08 -11.77 -3.78
N ASP A 116 -12.17 -12.35 -4.58
CA ASP A 116 -10.75 -11.99 -4.51
C ASP A 116 -10.57 -10.54 -4.97
N LYS A 117 -11.26 -10.14 -6.05
CA LYS A 117 -11.25 -8.78 -6.54
C LYS A 117 -11.68 -7.80 -5.44
N TRP A 118 -12.84 -8.04 -4.84
CA TRP A 118 -13.35 -7.20 -3.75
C TRP A 118 -12.36 -7.13 -2.59
N ARG A 119 -11.85 -8.27 -2.12
CA ARG A 119 -10.98 -8.29 -0.92
C ARG A 119 -9.62 -7.64 -1.15
N ARG A 120 -8.95 -7.95 -2.27
CA ARG A 120 -7.60 -7.44 -2.58
C ARG A 120 -7.64 -5.96 -2.96
N GLU A 121 -8.61 -5.55 -3.78
CA GLU A 121 -8.75 -4.14 -4.16
C GLU A 121 -9.18 -3.28 -2.97
N TRP A 122 -10.05 -3.79 -2.08
CA TRP A 122 -10.39 -3.09 -0.83
C TRP A 122 -9.16 -2.89 0.07
N GLN A 123 -8.32 -3.91 0.23
CA GLN A 123 -7.08 -3.78 0.98
C GLN A 123 -6.16 -2.70 0.41
N MET A 124 -5.89 -2.76 -0.89
CA MET A 124 -5.01 -1.80 -1.52
C MET A 124 -5.58 -0.37 -1.41
N HIS A 125 -6.88 -0.20 -1.60
CA HIS A 125 -7.54 1.10 -1.45
C HIS A 125 -7.37 1.65 -0.03
N GLN A 126 -7.72 0.87 1.00
CA GLN A 126 -7.62 1.32 2.39
C GLN A 126 -6.18 1.62 2.81
N ALA A 127 -5.24 0.77 2.41
CA ALA A 127 -3.81 1.00 2.62
C ALA A 127 -3.34 2.29 1.97
N PHE A 128 -3.67 2.51 0.69
CA PHE A 128 -3.27 3.69 -0.05
C PHE A 128 -3.84 4.97 0.55
N GLN A 129 -5.13 4.98 0.91
CA GLN A 129 -5.76 6.13 1.58
C GLN A 129 -5.07 6.46 2.91
N ALA A 130 -4.81 5.45 3.74
CA ALA A 130 -4.11 5.65 5.00
C ALA A 130 -2.70 6.23 4.81
N ILE A 131 -1.94 5.70 3.86
CA ILE A 131 -0.57 6.17 3.54
C ILE A 131 -0.60 7.62 3.07
N MET A 132 -1.48 7.95 2.10
CA MET A 132 -1.60 9.31 1.57
C MET A 132 -2.00 10.31 2.67
N PHE A 133 -2.93 9.92 3.55
CA PHE A 133 -3.39 10.75 4.65
C PHE A 133 -2.30 11.01 5.70
N ILE A 134 -1.60 9.94 6.13
CA ILE A 134 -0.59 10.03 7.19
C ILE A 134 0.70 10.68 6.70
N HIS A 135 1.20 10.27 5.53
CA HIS A 135 2.55 10.63 5.09
C HIS A 135 2.59 11.85 4.18
N LYS A 136 1.52 12.14 3.42
CA LYS A 136 1.43 13.28 2.48
C LYS A 136 2.68 13.38 1.58
N PRO A 137 2.94 12.37 0.73
CA PRO A 137 4.12 12.37 -0.13
C PRO A 137 4.09 13.53 -1.15
N ASP A 138 5.24 13.99 -1.58
CA ASP A 138 5.37 14.97 -2.68
C ASP A 138 5.08 14.33 -4.04
N VAL A 139 5.32 13.02 -4.19
CA VAL A 139 5.15 12.28 -5.45
C VAL A 139 4.88 10.81 -5.17
N VAL A 140 4.10 10.17 -6.04
CA VAL A 140 3.84 8.73 -6.03
C VAL A 140 4.44 8.07 -7.27
N PHE A 141 5.14 6.95 -7.08
CA PHE A 141 5.63 6.11 -8.18
C PHE A 141 5.03 4.69 -8.10
N VAL A 142 4.49 4.20 -9.21
CA VAL A 142 3.97 2.83 -9.34
C VAL A 142 4.79 2.04 -10.34
N LEU A 143 5.48 1.00 -9.87
CA LEU A 143 6.51 0.27 -10.63
C LEU A 143 5.99 -0.94 -11.41
N GLY A 144 4.95 -0.74 -12.22
CA GLY A 144 4.45 -1.76 -13.15
C GLY A 144 3.56 -2.81 -12.52
N ASP A 145 3.01 -3.65 -13.40
CA ASP A 145 1.99 -4.65 -13.10
C ASP A 145 0.82 -4.05 -12.32
N LEU A 146 0.30 -2.96 -12.90
CA LEU A 146 -0.89 -2.29 -12.41
C LEU A 146 -2.09 -3.24 -12.51
N PHE A 147 -2.18 -3.96 -13.63
CA PHE A 147 -3.29 -4.85 -14.00
C PHE A 147 -2.82 -6.29 -14.14
N ASP A 148 -3.61 -7.27 -13.69
CA ASP A 148 -3.28 -8.70 -13.82
C ASP A 148 -3.44 -9.22 -15.27
N GLU A 149 -4.28 -8.56 -16.07
CA GLU A 149 -4.66 -8.97 -17.43
C GLU A 149 -4.64 -7.81 -18.45
N GLY A 150 -3.81 -6.80 -18.19
CA GLY A 150 -3.69 -5.62 -19.06
C GLY A 150 -3.32 -5.97 -20.51
N GLU A 151 -2.41 -6.94 -20.69
CA GLU A 151 -1.98 -7.42 -22.02
C GLU A 151 -3.11 -8.11 -22.80
N TRP A 152 -4.03 -8.79 -22.10
CA TRP A 152 -5.10 -9.58 -22.70
C TRP A 152 -6.40 -8.80 -22.89
N SER A 153 -6.55 -7.67 -22.22
CA SER A 153 -7.76 -6.86 -22.26
C SER A 153 -8.01 -6.29 -23.66
N ASN A 154 -9.28 -6.13 -24.04
CA ASN A 154 -9.63 -5.27 -25.19
C ASN A 154 -9.57 -3.78 -24.77
N ASP A 155 -9.78 -2.85 -25.70
CA ASP A 155 -9.61 -1.43 -25.42
C ASP A 155 -10.63 -0.87 -24.42
N GLN A 156 -11.88 -1.37 -24.45
CA GLN A 156 -12.89 -0.98 -23.46
C GLN A 156 -12.52 -1.49 -22.07
N GLN A 157 -12.17 -2.78 -21.96
CA GLN A 157 -11.74 -3.39 -20.69
C GLN A 157 -10.51 -2.69 -20.11
N PHE A 158 -9.59 -2.24 -20.98
CA PHE A 158 -8.41 -1.51 -20.55
C PHE A 158 -8.74 -0.09 -20.04
N VAL A 159 -9.70 0.61 -20.66
CA VAL A 159 -10.21 1.89 -20.13
C VAL A 159 -10.85 1.68 -18.76
N GLU A 160 -11.71 0.67 -18.60
CA GLU A 160 -12.32 0.32 -17.30
C GLU A 160 -11.27 -0.01 -16.24
N TYR A 161 -10.16 -0.64 -16.64
CA TYR A 161 -9.02 -0.90 -15.77
C TYR A 161 -8.35 0.39 -15.28
N VAL A 162 -8.05 1.32 -16.21
CA VAL A 162 -7.42 2.61 -15.88
C VAL A 162 -8.33 3.45 -14.99
N ASP A 163 -9.62 3.54 -15.30
CA ASP A 163 -10.60 4.27 -14.47
C ASP A 163 -10.64 3.69 -13.05
N ARG A 164 -10.69 2.35 -12.93
CA ARG A 164 -10.70 1.68 -11.63
C ARG A 164 -9.39 1.89 -10.86
N PHE A 165 -8.25 1.88 -11.54
CA PHE A 165 -6.96 2.19 -10.93
C PHE A 165 -6.96 3.58 -10.28
N HIS A 166 -7.41 4.61 -11.01
CA HIS A 166 -7.49 5.96 -10.45
C HIS A 166 -8.53 6.10 -9.32
N GLN A 167 -9.60 5.32 -9.34
CA GLN A 167 -10.57 5.27 -8.24
C GLN A 167 -10.00 4.61 -6.97
N LEU A 168 -9.20 3.55 -7.12
CA LEU A 168 -8.59 2.83 -6.00
C LEU A 168 -7.41 3.59 -5.39
N PHE A 169 -6.66 4.32 -6.23
CA PHE A 169 -5.44 5.05 -5.84
C PHE A 169 -5.57 6.57 -6.09
N PRO A 170 -6.56 7.27 -5.49
CA PRO A 170 -6.75 8.68 -5.76
C PRO A 170 -5.67 9.53 -5.07
N VAL A 171 -5.06 10.43 -5.84
CA VAL A 171 -4.06 11.39 -5.35
C VAL A 171 -4.62 12.81 -5.37
N PRO A 172 -4.20 13.69 -4.44
CA PRO A 172 -4.47 15.13 -4.53
C PRO A 172 -3.96 15.74 -5.85
N SER A 173 -4.58 16.84 -6.29
CA SER A 173 -4.23 17.49 -7.56
C SER A 173 -2.79 18.02 -7.61
N ASP A 174 -2.20 18.32 -6.45
CA ASP A 174 -0.83 18.79 -6.27
C ASP A 174 0.19 17.66 -6.07
N THR A 175 -0.25 16.40 -5.98
CA THR A 175 0.64 15.23 -5.87
C THR A 175 0.66 14.45 -7.18
N PRO A 176 1.72 14.57 -8.01
CA PRO A 176 1.83 13.79 -9.22
C PRO A 176 2.00 12.29 -8.92
N MET A 177 1.36 11.47 -9.75
CA MET A 177 1.59 10.02 -9.80
C MET A 177 2.23 9.67 -11.14
N HIS A 178 3.36 8.95 -11.09
CA HIS A 178 4.03 8.45 -12.28
C HIS A 178 4.09 6.93 -12.28
N VAL A 179 3.78 6.32 -13.41
CA VAL A 179 3.72 4.87 -13.55
C VAL A 179 4.68 4.40 -14.64
N VAL A 180 5.28 3.24 -14.44
CA VAL A 180 5.98 2.49 -15.50
C VAL A 180 5.16 1.25 -15.85
N ALA A 181 5.29 0.76 -17.09
CA ALA A 181 4.65 -0.48 -17.49
C ALA A 181 5.35 -1.69 -16.87
N GLY A 182 4.56 -2.69 -16.46
CA GLY A 182 5.04 -4.06 -16.23
C GLY A 182 4.62 -5.03 -17.34
N ASN A 183 5.01 -6.29 -17.21
CA ASN A 183 4.73 -7.29 -18.23
C ASN A 183 3.25 -7.69 -18.27
N HIS A 184 2.52 -7.68 -17.16
CA HIS A 184 1.07 -7.95 -17.18
C HIS A 184 0.28 -6.79 -17.80
N ASP A 185 0.82 -5.58 -17.80
CA ASP A 185 0.15 -4.40 -18.35
C ASP A 185 0.12 -4.40 -19.88
N ILE A 186 1.25 -4.76 -20.51
CA ILE A 186 1.44 -4.65 -21.97
C ILE A 186 1.93 -5.91 -22.67
N GLY A 187 2.45 -6.87 -21.91
CA GLY A 187 3.00 -8.15 -22.32
C GLY A 187 4.50 -8.28 -22.04
N PHE A 188 4.99 -9.51 -21.90
CA PHE A 188 6.42 -9.79 -22.07
C PHE A 188 6.85 -9.41 -23.49
N HIS A 189 8.12 -9.04 -23.69
CA HIS A 189 8.61 -8.44 -24.92
C HIS A 189 8.06 -9.07 -26.22
N ASN A 190 8.18 -10.39 -26.37
CA ASN A 190 7.74 -11.12 -27.57
C ASN A 190 6.22 -11.17 -27.78
N TYR A 191 5.44 -10.82 -26.76
CA TYR A 191 3.97 -10.81 -26.76
C TYR A 191 3.39 -9.40 -26.75
N ILE A 192 4.23 -8.36 -26.74
CA ILE A 192 3.75 -6.97 -26.78
C ILE A 192 3.14 -6.68 -28.14
N SER A 193 1.84 -6.39 -28.14
CA SER A 193 1.16 -5.84 -29.31
C SER A 193 1.39 -4.32 -29.40
N ARG A 194 1.40 -3.76 -30.62
CA ARG A 194 1.39 -2.30 -30.81
C ARG A 194 0.22 -1.64 -30.07
N ARG A 195 -0.93 -2.31 -30.03
CA ARG A 195 -2.14 -1.82 -29.38
C ARG A 195 -1.96 -1.69 -27.87
N SER A 196 -1.47 -2.74 -27.19
CA SER A 196 -1.26 -2.75 -25.73
C SER A 196 -0.25 -1.68 -25.30
N ALA A 197 0.89 -1.57 -25.99
CA ALA A 197 1.88 -0.54 -25.69
C ALA A 197 1.35 0.89 -25.90
N VAL A 198 0.65 1.14 -27.01
CA VAL A 198 0.13 2.49 -27.33
C VAL A 198 -0.97 2.92 -26.37
N ARG A 199 -1.94 2.04 -26.06
CA ARG A 199 -3.04 2.40 -25.17
C ARG A 199 -2.59 2.63 -23.73
N PHE A 200 -1.64 1.81 -23.23
CA PHE A 200 -1.04 2.02 -21.91
C PHE A 200 -0.37 3.38 -21.86
N SER A 201 0.49 3.66 -22.84
CA SER A 201 1.21 4.93 -22.90
C SER A 201 0.29 6.15 -22.96
N LYS A 202 -0.78 6.06 -23.75
CA LYS A 202 -1.75 7.15 -23.92
C LYS A 202 -2.58 7.39 -22.67
N LEU A 203 -3.14 6.35 -22.06
CA LEU A 203 -4.11 6.49 -20.98
C LEU A 203 -3.46 6.74 -19.61
N LEU A 204 -2.24 6.24 -19.41
CA LEU A 204 -1.49 6.41 -18.15
C LEU A 204 -0.34 7.42 -18.27
N ASN A 205 -0.25 8.14 -19.38
CA ASN A 205 0.82 9.10 -19.69
C ASN A 205 2.24 8.52 -19.45
N SER A 206 2.45 7.29 -19.90
CA SER A 206 3.68 6.54 -19.63
C SER A 206 4.38 6.15 -20.92
N SER A 207 5.33 6.97 -21.39
CA SER A 207 6.15 6.64 -22.56
C SER A 207 7.17 5.53 -22.26
N SER A 208 7.81 5.00 -23.31
CA SER A 208 8.86 3.98 -23.17
C SER A 208 9.98 4.41 -22.22
N VAL A 209 10.33 5.69 -22.24
CA VAL A 209 11.24 6.32 -21.28
C VAL A 209 10.69 7.71 -20.94
N GLN A 210 10.67 8.09 -19.67
CA GLN A 210 10.30 9.43 -19.21
C GLN A 210 11.46 10.04 -18.42
N PHE A 211 11.63 11.35 -18.56
CA PHE A 211 12.58 12.14 -17.76
C PHE A 211 11.81 13.16 -16.92
N ILE A 212 11.88 13.02 -15.60
CA ILE A 212 11.14 13.83 -14.65
C ILE A 212 12.14 14.50 -13.70
N SER A 213 11.98 15.80 -13.48
CA SER A 213 12.83 16.55 -12.55
C SER A 213 11.98 17.20 -11.47
N LEU A 214 12.17 16.79 -10.22
CA LEU A 214 11.40 17.27 -9.06
C LEU A 214 12.36 17.65 -7.93
N LYS A 215 12.28 18.89 -7.44
CA LYS A 215 13.19 19.40 -6.39
C LYS A 215 14.66 19.05 -6.66
N GLU A 216 15.12 19.26 -7.90
CA GLU A 216 16.50 18.96 -8.36
C GLU A 216 16.91 17.46 -8.32
N ASN A 217 15.96 16.56 -8.12
CA ASN A 217 16.14 15.12 -8.30
C ASN A 217 15.65 14.71 -9.69
N HIS A 218 16.48 13.97 -10.41
CA HIS A 218 16.19 13.52 -11.77
C HIS A 218 15.81 12.04 -11.80
N PHE A 219 14.60 11.75 -12.25
CA PHE A 219 14.07 10.40 -12.39
C PHE A 219 14.05 10.01 -13.87
N VAL A 220 14.54 8.81 -14.15
CA VAL A 220 14.43 8.18 -15.46
C VAL A 220 13.57 6.94 -15.31
N LEU A 221 12.32 7.06 -15.77
CA LEU A 221 11.34 5.98 -15.73
C LEU A 221 11.44 5.18 -17.02
N ILE A 222 11.67 3.88 -16.92
CA ILE A 222 11.98 3.01 -18.07
C ILE A 222 10.98 1.87 -18.13
N ASN A 223 10.34 1.72 -19.30
CA ASN A 223 9.65 0.51 -19.65
C ASN A 223 10.70 -0.60 -19.88
N SER A 224 10.84 -1.50 -18.91
CA SER A 224 11.86 -2.55 -18.94
C SER A 224 11.69 -3.54 -20.10
N MET A 225 10.48 -3.74 -20.60
CA MET A 225 10.21 -4.63 -21.74
C MET A 225 10.72 -4.03 -23.07
N ALA A 226 11.06 -2.73 -23.09
CA ALA A 226 11.74 -2.09 -24.21
C ALA A 226 13.27 -2.34 -24.19
N MET A 227 13.81 -2.94 -23.13
CA MET A 227 15.25 -3.19 -22.93
C MET A 227 15.68 -4.60 -23.41
N GLU A 228 14.95 -5.18 -24.37
CA GLU A 228 15.25 -6.50 -24.94
C GLU A 228 16.60 -6.56 -25.66
N GLY A 229 17.03 -5.43 -26.25
CA GLY A 229 18.27 -5.31 -27.00
C GLY A 229 18.12 -5.48 -28.52
N ASP A 230 16.90 -5.63 -29.04
CA ASP A 230 16.65 -5.70 -30.47
C ASP A 230 16.41 -4.31 -31.11
N SER A 231 15.92 -4.27 -32.35
CA SER A 231 15.62 -3.03 -33.08
C SER A 231 14.13 -2.78 -33.28
N CYS A 232 13.28 -3.38 -32.42
CA CYS A 232 11.84 -3.16 -32.45
C CYS A 232 11.50 -1.66 -32.30
N ASN A 233 10.34 -1.20 -32.78
CA ASN A 233 9.96 0.22 -32.68
C ASN A 233 9.94 0.74 -31.24
N LEU A 234 9.44 -0.06 -30.29
CA LEU A 234 9.41 0.28 -28.86
C LEU A 234 10.84 0.45 -28.30
N CYS A 235 11.74 -0.44 -28.70
CA CYS A 235 13.11 -0.58 -28.25
C CYS A 235 14.00 0.52 -28.82
N THR A 236 13.89 0.79 -30.11
CA THR A 236 14.58 1.89 -30.79
C THR A 236 14.15 3.24 -30.23
N LYS A 237 12.84 3.43 -29.98
CA LYS A 237 12.35 4.66 -29.33
C LYS A 237 12.96 4.82 -27.93
N ALA A 238 12.91 3.78 -27.11
CA ALA A 238 13.48 3.83 -25.76
C ALA A 238 14.99 4.13 -25.79
N ARG A 239 15.74 3.50 -26.70
CA ARG A 239 17.18 3.73 -26.87
C ARG A 239 17.48 5.19 -27.24
N ASN A 240 16.71 5.77 -28.16
CA ASN A 240 16.86 7.16 -28.57
C ASN A 240 16.57 8.13 -27.42
N ASP A 241 15.51 7.88 -26.66
CA ASP A 241 15.15 8.68 -25.49
C ASP A 241 16.23 8.59 -24.40
N ILE A 242 16.77 7.39 -24.14
CA ILE A 242 17.92 7.19 -23.24
C ILE A 242 19.14 7.98 -23.68
N VAL A 243 19.49 7.95 -24.96
CA VAL A 243 20.64 8.71 -25.49
C VAL A 243 20.43 10.21 -25.32
N LYS A 244 19.21 10.70 -25.58
CA LYS A 244 18.85 12.11 -25.38
C LYS A 244 18.98 12.52 -23.91
N ILE A 245 18.46 11.72 -23.00
CA ILE A 245 18.53 11.97 -21.54
C ILE A 245 19.96 11.92 -21.04
N ALA A 246 20.76 10.95 -21.49
CA ALA A 246 22.19 10.89 -21.17
C ALA A 246 22.93 12.15 -21.64
N GLY A 247 22.55 12.72 -22.79
CA GLY A 247 23.05 14.02 -23.25
C GLY A 247 22.70 15.18 -22.31
N ILE A 248 21.45 15.24 -21.83
CA ILE A 248 21.00 16.25 -20.85
C ILE A 248 21.82 16.16 -19.56
N LEU A 249 21.95 14.96 -18.99
CA LEU A 249 22.70 14.73 -17.76
C LEU A 249 24.19 15.05 -17.92
N LYS A 250 24.77 14.73 -19.08
CA LYS A 250 26.18 15.04 -19.39
C LYS A 250 26.43 16.54 -19.56
N CYS A 251 25.49 17.27 -20.16
CA CYS A 251 25.52 18.73 -20.23
C CYS A 251 25.39 19.36 -18.84
N ALA A 252 24.53 18.81 -17.97
CA ALA A 252 24.41 19.24 -16.58
C ALA A 252 25.72 19.01 -15.80
N GLU A 253 26.36 17.85 -15.97
CA GLU A 253 27.66 17.52 -15.35
C GLU A 253 28.79 18.44 -15.83
N ASN A 254 28.81 18.75 -17.13
CA ASN A 254 29.85 19.57 -17.73
C ASN A 254 29.30 20.36 -18.93
N SER A 255 29.30 21.68 -18.80
CA SER A 255 28.73 22.62 -19.77
C SER A 255 29.34 22.52 -21.17
N LYS A 256 30.54 21.94 -21.32
CA LYS A 256 31.18 21.69 -22.62
C LYS A 256 30.41 20.71 -23.51
N PHE A 257 29.53 19.89 -22.94
CA PHE A 257 28.69 18.94 -23.69
C PHE A 257 27.29 19.47 -24.01
N CYS A 258 26.99 20.72 -23.64
CA CYS A 258 25.73 21.36 -23.99
C CYS A 258 25.74 21.83 -25.45
N TYR A 259 24.59 21.74 -26.11
CA TYR A 259 24.34 22.31 -27.44
C TYR A 259 23.03 23.12 -27.43
N ASP A 260 22.83 23.94 -28.45
CA ASP A 260 21.64 24.81 -28.52
C ASP A 260 20.35 24.00 -28.56
N GLY A 261 19.39 24.35 -27.69
CA GLY A 261 18.13 23.64 -27.54
C GLY A 261 18.15 22.42 -26.61
N ILE A 262 19.30 22.07 -26.02
CA ILE A 262 19.33 21.04 -24.97
C ILE A 262 18.65 21.54 -23.69
N LEU A 263 17.87 20.67 -23.04
CA LEU A 263 17.28 20.97 -21.74
C LEU A 263 18.40 21.14 -20.70
N LYS A 264 18.43 22.29 -20.02
CA LYS A 264 19.37 22.58 -18.94
C LYS A 264 18.75 22.24 -17.60
N VAL A 265 19.44 21.45 -16.80
CA VAL A 265 19.07 21.07 -15.44
C VAL A 265 20.29 21.19 -14.53
N ASN A 266 20.07 21.32 -13.22
CA ASN A 266 21.16 21.18 -12.25
C ASN A 266 21.70 19.75 -12.30
N TYR A 267 22.97 19.55 -12.01
CA TYR A 267 23.51 18.19 -12.01
C TYR A 267 23.12 17.43 -10.75
N SER A 268 22.48 16.28 -10.92
CA SER A 268 22.43 15.21 -9.93
C SER A 268 22.46 13.86 -10.63
N ARG A 269 23.05 12.84 -9.98
CA ARG A 269 23.01 11.46 -10.50
C ARG A 269 21.55 10.99 -10.53
N PRO A 270 21.06 10.43 -11.64
CA PRO A 270 19.64 10.12 -11.79
C PRO A 270 19.22 8.93 -10.92
N ILE A 271 17.92 8.85 -10.65
CA ILE A 271 17.25 7.71 -10.06
C ILE A 271 16.60 6.92 -11.21
N LEU A 272 16.90 5.62 -11.32
CA LEU A 272 16.20 4.77 -12.28
C LEU A 272 14.98 4.13 -11.62
N MET A 273 13.86 4.19 -12.34
CA MET A 273 12.60 3.61 -11.92
C MET A 273 12.12 2.69 -13.04
N GLN A 274 11.98 1.40 -12.78
CA GLN A 274 11.56 0.42 -13.79
C GLN A 274 10.80 -0.73 -13.14
N HIS A 275 10.27 -1.64 -13.96
CA HIS A 275 9.56 -2.81 -13.44
C HIS A 275 10.50 -4.02 -13.25
N PHE A 276 11.20 -4.49 -14.29
CA PHE A 276 12.15 -5.60 -14.10
C PHE A 276 13.38 -5.16 -13.31
N PRO A 277 13.92 -6.01 -12.42
CA PRO A 277 15.22 -5.74 -11.81
C PRO A 277 16.34 -5.69 -12.86
N LEU A 278 17.44 -5.02 -12.52
CA LEU A 278 18.69 -5.15 -13.25
C LEU A 278 19.17 -6.60 -13.26
N PHE A 279 20.15 -6.88 -14.11
CA PHE A 279 20.73 -8.20 -14.23
C PHE A 279 21.26 -8.72 -12.87
N ARG A 280 20.73 -9.88 -12.47
CA ARG A 280 21.27 -10.77 -11.45
C ARG A 280 20.91 -12.21 -11.78
N GLU A 281 21.74 -13.17 -11.36
CA GLU A 281 21.55 -14.58 -11.69
C GLU A 281 20.36 -15.22 -10.97
N SER A 282 20.04 -14.74 -9.77
CA SER A 282 18.89 -15.15 -8.95
C SER A 282 18.73 -14.17 -7.79
N ASP A 283 17.75 -14.42 -6.93
CA ASP A 283 17.57 -13.71 -5.66
C ASP A 283 18.44 -14.26 -4.52
N ALA A 284 19.39 -15.16 -4.79
CA ALA A 284 20.25 -15.77 -3.77
C ALA A 284 21.03 -14.75 -2.92
N VAL A 285 21.34 -13.58 -3.51
CA VAL A 285 22.02 -12.46 -2.84
C VAL A 285 21.10 -11.68 -1.89
N CYS A 286 19.78 -11.85 -1.98
CA CYS A 286 18.79 -11.13 -1.20
C CYS A 286 18.71 -11.72 0.22
N THR A 287 19.04 -10.90 1.22
CA THR A 287 19.10 -11.30 2.64
C THR A 287 18.01 -10.67 3.50
N GLU A 288 17.20 -9.78 2.93
CA GLU A 288 16.16 -9.09 3.66
C GLU A 288 15.06 -10.07 4.14
N PRO A 289 14.33 -9.75 5.24
CA PRO A 289 13.28 -10.62 5.77
C PRO A 289 12.15 -10.94 4.78
N ASP A 290 12.00 -10.15 3.72
CA ASP A 290 11.01 -10.30 2.67
C ASP A 290 11.55 -10.73 1.30
N ALA A 291 12.81 -11.14 1.27
CA ALA A 291 13.35 -11.91 0.17
C ALA A 291 12.53 -13.19 -0.04
N PRO A 292 12.52 -13.76 -1.26
CA PRO A 292 11.78 -14.98 -1.52
C PRO A 292 12.18 -16.12 -0.56
N PRO A 293 11.30 -17.07 -0.23
CA PRO A 293 11.68 -18.24 0.55
C PRO A 293 12.68 -19.13 -0.21
N LEU A 294 13.49 -19.91 0.50
CA LEU A 294 14.28 -21.01 -0.10
C LEU A 294 13.28 -22.15 -0.40
N PRO A 295 13.10 -22.63 -1.65
CA PRO A 295 14.07 -22.70 -2.75
C PRO A 295 13.92 -21.63 -3.85
N GLU A 296 12.83 -20.87 -3.87
CA GLU A 296 12.55 -19.88 -4.94
C GLU A 296 13.67 -18.84 -5.06
N ARG A 297 14.22 -18.40 -3.93
CA ARG A 297 15.34 -17.46 -3.88
C ARG A 297 16.55 -17.89 -4.70
N ASN A 298 16.85 -19.20 -4.74
CA ASN A 298 18.02 -19.74 -5.44
C ASN A 298 17.71 -20.17 -6.88
N LYS A 299 16.48 -19.98 -7.34
CA LYS A 299 16.09 -20.34 -8.70
C LYS A 299 16.79 -19.39 -9.69
N PRO A 300 17.51 -19.93 -10.70
CA PRO A 300 18.12 -19.08 -11.71
C PRO A 300 17.07 -18.27 -12.46
N PHE A 301 17.34 -16.98 -12.64
CA PHE A 301 16.52 -16.06 -13.40
C PHE A 301 16.62 -16.35 -14.90
N ARG A 302 15.45 -16.37 -15.55
CA ARG A 302 15.34 -16.33 -17.01
C ARG A 302 15.50 -14.88 -17.44
N LEU A 303 16.69 -14.54 -17.92
CA LEU A 303 16.97 -13.18 -18.39
C LEU A 303 15.97 -12.75 -19.47
N LYS A 304 15.62 -11.46 -19.47
CA LYS A 304 14.58 -10.82 -20.30
C LYS A 304 13.14 -11.20 -19.91
N ILE A 305 12.97 -12.03 -18.88
CA ILE A 305 11.69 -12.38 -18.30
C ILE A 305 11.69 -11.99 -16.82
N ASP A 306 12.57 -12.60 -16.02
CA ASP A 306 12.62 -12.42 -14.56
C ASP A 306 13.53 -11.22 -14.16
N ALA A 307 14.44 -10.82 -15.05
CA ALA A 307 15.34 -9.67 -14.89
C ALA A 307 15.83 -9.14 -16.26
N LEU A 308 16.40 -7.94 -16.31
CA LEU A 308 17.07 -7.46 -17.52
C LEU A 308 18.26 -8.34 -17.92
N SER A 309 18.61 -8.33 -19.21
CA SER A 309 19.86 -8.95 -19.66
C SER A 309 21.07 -8.21 -19.10
N GLN A 310 22.21 -8.90 -19.04
CA GLN A 310 23.48 -8.28 -18.63
C GLN A 310 23.83 -7.11 -19.57
N GLN A 311 23.67 -7.27 -20.89
CA GLN A 311 23.99 -6.20 -21.84
C GLN A 311 23.08 -4.97 -21.66
N ALA A 312 21.79 -5.17 -21.42
CA ALA A 312 20.86 -4.07 -21.18
C ALA A 312 21.19 -3.33 -19.88
N THR A 313 21.53 -4.08 -18.84
CA THR A 313 21.96 -3.53 -17.54
C THR A 313 23.22 -2.68 -17.69
N GLU A 314 24.27 -3.22 -18.33
CA GLU A 314 25.52 -2.50 -18.61
C GLU A 314 25.29 -1.25 -19.47
N TYR A 315 24.42 -1.35 -20.48
CA TYR A 315 24.03 -0.20 -21.31
C TYR A 315 23.36 0.91 -20.49
N LEU A 316 22.35 0.59 -19.68
CA LEU A 316 21.64 1.58 -18.86
C LEU A 316 22.58 2.22 -17.84
N VAL A 317 23.33 1.39 -17.14
CA VAL A 317 24.23 1.80 -16.07
C VAL A 317 25.38 2.68 -16.61
N SER A 318 25.95 2.33 -17.77
CA SER A 318 27.00 3.15 -18.40
C SER A 318 26.49 4.49 -18.93
N LYS A 319 25.25 4.56 -19.40
CA LYS A 319 24.64 5.81 -19.90
C LYS A 319 24.17 6.72 -18.78
N MET A 320 23.62 6.16 -17.71
CA MET A 320 22.93 6.94 -16.66
C MET A 320 23.77 7.17 -15.41
N LYS A 321 24.71 6.27 -15.07
CA LYS A 321 25.48 6.29 -13.81
C LYS A 321 24.59 6.59 -12.59
N PRO A 322 23.54 5.78 -12.36
CA PRO A 322 22.46 6.15 -11.44
C PRO A 322 22.91 6.22 -9.99
N LYS A 323 22.25 7.04 -9.18
CA LYS A 323 22.47 7.11 -7.72
C LYS A 323 21.85 5.91 -7.00
N VAL A 324 20.68 5.50 -7.45
CA VAL A 324 19.88 4.39 -6.91
C VAL A 324 18.89 3.92 -7.97
N VAL A 325 18.53 2.63 -7.91
CA VAL A 325 17.56 2.00 -8.81
C VAL A 325 16.43 1.39 -8.00
N PHE A 326 15.19 1.58 -8.45
CA PHE A 326 14.02 0.89 -7.92
C PHE A 326 13.35 0.06 -9.02
N GLY A 327 13.10 -1.21 -8.70
CA GLY A 327 12.43 -2.21 -9.53
C GLY A 327 11.24 -2.85 -8.80
N GLY A 328 10.42 -3.60 -9.52
CA GLY A 328 9.31 -4.42 -9.00
C GLY A 328 9.45 -5.88 -9.45
N HIS A 329 8.38 -6.45 -10.00
CA HIS A 329 8.31 -7.70 -10.76
C HIS A 329 8.47 -9.00 -9.96
N THR A 330 9.48 -9.10 -9.10
CA THR A 330 9.71 -10.33 -8.34
C THR A 330 8.73 -10.51 -7.18
N HIS A 331 7.88 -9.50 -6.93
CA HIS A 331 6.98 -9.38 -5.77
C HIS A 331 7.67 -9.38 -4.39
N HIS A 332 8.99 -9.61 -4.35
CA HIS A 332 9.78 -9.78 -3.15
C HIS A 332 10.74 -8.61 -2.91
N GLY A 333 11.07 -8.41 -1.64
CA GLY A 333 12.05 -7.40 -1.24
C GLY A 333 13.46 -7.89 -1.53
N CYS A 334 14.26 -7.06 -2.18
CA CYS A 334 15.68 -7.32 -2.33
C CYS A 334 16.46 -6.02 -2.35
N LEU A 335 17.62 -6.03 -1.70
CA LEU A 335 18.60 -4.96 -1.75
C LEU A 335 19.88 -5.53 -2.35
N VAL A 336 20.27 -5.02 -3.51
CA VAL A 336 21.50 -5.42 -4.21
C VAL A 336 22.46 -4.25 -4.26
N HIS A 337 23.72 -4.50 -3.90
CA HIS A 337 24.80 -3.54 -4.05
C HIS A 337 25.55 -3.78 -5.36
N HIS A 338 25.55 -2.79 -6.24
CA HIS A 338 26.17 -2.86 -7.56
C HIS A 338 27.50 -2.10 -7.58
N ILE A 339 28.58 -2.74 -8.02
CA ILE A 339 29.91 -2.13 -8.10
C ILE A 339 30.46 -2.26 -9.54
N TYR A 340 30.66 -1.13 -10.21
CA TYR A 340 31.18 -1.08 -11.58
C TYR A 340 32.57 -0.45 -11.58
N LYS A 341 33.60 -1.19 -12.02
CA LYS A 341 35.02 -0.81 -11.86
C LYS A 341 35.67 -0.12 -13.07
N LYS A 342 35.00 0.04 -14.22
CA LYS A 342 35.59 0.62 -15.44
C LYS A 342 34.61 1.57 -16.14
N PRO A 343 35.02 2.77 -16.61
CA PRO A 343 36.37 3.37 -16.55
C PRO A 343 36.75 4.01 -15.20
N ASN A 344 35.79 4.41 -14.37
CA ASN A 344 35.98 4.81 -12.97
C ASN A 344 35.10 3.92 -12.09
N THR A 345 35.56 3.62 -10.88
CA THR A 345 34.72 2.89 -9.92
C THR A 345 33.52 3.75 -9.54
N PHE A 346 32.32 3.22 -9.74
CA PHE A 346 31.11 3.78 -9.17
C PHE A 346 30.22 2.67 -8.65
N GLU A 347 29.50 2.98 -7.59
CA GLU A 347 28.59 2.07 -6.92
C GLU A 347 27.23 2.73 -6.71
N PHE A 348 26.22 1.88 -6.54
CA PHE A 348 24.85 2.26 -6.22
C PHE A 348 24.10 1.04 -5.67
N TYR A 349 22.98 1.30 -5.01
CA TYR A 349 22.06 0.24 -4.58
C TYR A 349 20.86 0.13 -5.51
N GLU A 350 20.36 -1.09 -5.62
CA GLU A 350 19.10 -1.41 -6.28
C GLU A 350 18.13 -1.99 -5.25
N PHE A 351 16.91 -1.47 -5.24
CA PHE A 351 15.80 -1.93 -4.40
C PHE A 351 14.74 -2.59 -5.27
N SER A 352 14.45 -3.86 -5.03
CA SER A 352 13.22 -4.50 -5.49
C SER A 352 12.10 -4.17 -4.51
N VAL A 353 11.10 -3.43 -4.97
CA VAL A 353 9.91 -3.03 -4.24
C VAL A 353 8.97 -4.24 -4.17
N PRO A 354 8.64 -4.74 -2.96
CA PRO A 354 7.69 -5.85 -2.85
C PRO A 354 6.30 -5.47 -3.35
N SER A 355 5.50 -6.47 -3.69
CA SER A 355 4.11 -6.23 -4.09
C SER A 355 3.30 -5.53 -3.00
N PHE A 356 2.45 -4.60 -3.44
CA PHE A 356 1.49 -3.88 -2.62
C PHE A 356 0.20 -4.69 -2.34
N SER A 357 0.02 -5.83 -3.01
CA SER A 357 -1.20 -6.63 -3.02
C SER A 357 -1.06 -7.93 -2.24
N TRP A 358 -2.07 -8.28 -1.43
CA TRP A 358 -2.11 -9.59 -0.77
C TRP A 358 -2.15 -10.78 -1.74
N ARG A 359 -2.52 -10.55 -3.00
CA ARG A 359 -2.61 -11.61 -4.00
C ARG A 359 -1.25 -12.22 -4.31
N ASN A 360 -0.20 -11.41 -4.24
CA ASN A 360 1.15 -11.79 -4.61
C ASN A 360 1.97 -12.21 -3.37
N ARG A 361 1.64 -11.68 -2.18
CA ARG A 361 2.31 -12.01 -0.92
C ARG A 361 1.45 -11.74 0.30
N ALA A 362 1.63 -12.52 1.38
CA ALA A 362 0.86 -12.36 2.61
C ALA A 362 1.18 -11.07 3.39
N ASP A 363 2.42 -10.56 3.28
CA ASP A 363 2.94 -9.38 3.97
C ASP A 363 3.29 -8.24 2.97
N PRO A 364 2.31 -7.63 2.31
CA PRO A 364 2.54 -6.61 1.30
C PRO A 364 3.18 -5.36 1.91
N LYS A 365 3.94 -4.66 1.08
CA LYS A 365 4.82 -3.57 1.52
C LYS A 365 4.86 -2.44 0.51
N TYR A 366 5.43 -1.34 0.95
CA TYR A 366 5.75 -0.18 0.13
C TYR A 366 7.02 0.48 0.64
N MET A 367 7.52 1.48 -0.09
CA MET A 367 8.68 2.25 0.32
C MET A 367 8.33 3.73 0.45
N LEU A 368 8.77 4.32 1.57
CA LEU A 368 8.90 5.76 1.72
C LEU A 368 10.36 6.11 1.48
N VAL A 369 10.62 7.06 0.58
CA VAL A 369 11.98 7.46 0.21
C VAL A 369 12.10 8.97 0.33
N THR A 370 13.12 9.41 1.05
CA THR A 370 13.52 10.82 1.09
C THR A 370 14.71 10.97 0.15
N PHE A 371 14.56 11.80 -0.89
CA PHE A 371 15.61 12.10 -1.86
C PHE A 371 16.16 13.50 -1.67
N ALA A 372 17.47 13.66 -1.78
CA ALA A 372 18.17 14.93 -2.02
C ALA A 372 18.99 14.79 -3.31
N PRO A 373 19.42 15.86 -4.00
CA PRO A 373 20.23 15.72 -5.21
C PRO A 373 21.44 14.78 -5.04
N SER A 374 22.16 14.90 -3.92
CA SER A 374 23.37 14.15 -3.59
C SER A 374 23.14 12.83 -2.84
N ASP A 375 22.04 12.70 -2.09
CA ASP A 375 21.80 11.60 -1.13
C ASP A 375 20.38 11.01 -1.24
N TYR A 376 20.12 9.88 -0.60
CA TYR A 376 18.78 9.31 -0.44
C TYR A 376 18.71 8.42 0.81
N SER A 377 17.50 8.25 1.34
CA SER A 377 17.25 7.35 2.46
C SER A 377 15.93 6.62 2.24
N VAL A 378 15.89 5.31 2.48
CA VAL A 378 14.76 4.42 2.17
C VAL A 378 14.25 3.79 3.45
N HIS A 379 12.93 3.81 3.65
CA HIS A 379 12.25 3.04 4.68
C HIS A 379 11.22 2.12 4.02
N LYS A 380 11.42 0.80 4.16
CA LYS A 380 10.47 -0.21 3.71
C LYS A 380 9.38 -0.39 4.77
N CYS A 381 8.16 -0.03 4.44
CA CYS A 381 7.02 -0.02 5.34
C CYS A 381 6.12 -1.25 5.11
N LYS A 382 5.58 -1.80 6.21
CA LYS A 382 4.65 -2.93 6.18
C LYS A 382 3.20 -2.47 6.04
N LEU A 383 2.40 -3.29 5.36
CA LEU A 383 0.94 -3.26 5.46
C LEU A 383 0.46 -4.38 6.40
N PRO A 384 -0.78 -4.30 6.93
CA PRO A 384 -1.34 -5.40 7.70
C PRO A 384 -1.41 -6.66 6.84
N GLU A 385 -1.07 -7.79 7.44
CA GLU A 385 -1.29 -9.11 6.84
C GLU A 385 -2.78 -9.49 6.96
N GLU A 386 -3.30 -10.27 6.02
CA GLU A 386 -4.68 -10.75 6.09
C GLU A 386 -4.94 -11.57 7.37
N THR A 387 -3.97 -12.40 7.75
CA THR A 387 -3.96 -13.16 9.01
C THR A 387 -4.01 -12.26 10.24
N THR A 388 -3.27 -11.15 10.24
CA THR A 388 -3.25 -10.18 11.35
C THR A 388 -4.63 -9.56 11.54
N ILE A 389 -5.32 -9.22 10.46
CA ILE A 389 -6.69 -8.67 10.51
C ILE A 389 -7.66 -9.72 11.08
N VAL A 390 -7.59 -10.96 10.59
CA VAL A 390 -8.46 -12.05 11.07
C VAL A 390 -8.25 -12.33 12.56
N ILE A 391 -6.99 -12.48 13.00
CA ILE A 391 -6.66 -12.72 14.40
C ILE A 391 -7.15 -11.57 15.28
N THR A 392 -6.94 -10.33 14.83
CA THR A 392 -7.40 -9.14 15.55
C THR A 392 -8.92 -9.11 15.67
N ALA A 393 -9.64 -9.41 14.59
CA ALA A 393 -11.09 -9.51 14.60
C ALA A 393 -11.58 -10.57 15.61
N VAL A 394 -10.97 -11.76 15.61
CA VAL A 394 -11.31 -12.85 16.55
C VAL A 394 -11.09 -12.42 18.00
N LEU A 395 -9.94 -11.81 18.31
CA LEU A 395 -9.62 -11.35 19.66
C LEU A 395 -10.57 -10.23 20.13
N MET A 396 -10.87 -9.27 19.27
CA MET A 396 -11.81 -8.19 19.58
C MET A 396 -13.24 -8.71 19.77
N LEU A 397 -13.71 -9.62 18.91
CA LEU A 397 -15.03 -10.24 19.06
C LEU A 397 -15.12 -11.07 20.33
N PHE A 398 -14.07 -11.83 20.66
CA PHE A 398 -14.00 -12.57 21.92
C PHE A 398 -14.11 -11.62 23.13
N LEU A 399 -13.38 -10.50 23.10
CA LEU A 399 -13.47 -9.48 24.16
C LEU A 399 -14.88 -8.90 24.27
N VAL A 400 -15.54 -8.59 23.14
CA VAL A 400 -16.92 -8.10 23.13
C VAL A 400 -17.87 -9.12 23.75
N ILE A 401 -17.77 -10.39 23.36
CA ILE A 401 -18.60 -11.47 23.91
C ILE A 401 -18.34 -11.64 25.41
N TRP A 402 -17.08 -11.65 25.83
CA TRP A 402 -16.70 -11.77 27.23
C TRP A 402 -17.27 -10.62 28.07
N LEU A 403 -17.13 -9.37 27.62
CA LEU A 403 -17.69 -8.19 28.28
C LEU A 403 -19.23 -8.28 28.39
N THR A 404 -19.90 -8.72 27.32
CA THR A 404 -21.36 -8.93 27.32
C THR A 404 -21.78 -9.99 28.33
N ILE A 405 -21.05 -11.08 28.47
CA ILE A 405 -21.33 -12.13 29.46
C ILE A 405 -21.14 -11.57 30.89
N GLN A 406 -20.05 -10.85 31.15
CA GLN A 406 -19.79 -10.27 32.46
C GLN A 406 -20.88 -9.27 32.87
N GLN A 407 -21.34 -8.40 31.95
CA GLN A 407 -22.45 -7.48 32.23
C GLN A 407 -23.75 -8.20 32.59
N ARG A 408 -24.05 -9.33 31.92
CA ARG A 408 -25.22 -10.16 32.24
C ARG A 408 -25.09 -10.82 33.61
N LEU A 409 -23.89 -11.27 34.00
CA LEU A 409 -23.65 -11.86 35.32
C LEU A 409 -23.79 -10.83 36.45
N ILE A 410 -23.27 -9.62 36.25
CA ILE A 410 -23.40 -8.52 37.22
C ILE A 410 -24.87 -8.07 37.34
N GLY A 411 -25.62 -7.98 36.24
CA GLY A 411 -27.03 -7.61 36.26
C GLY A 411 -27.99 -8.67 36.83
N ARG A 412 -27.50 -9.90 37.07
CA ARG A 412 -28.23 -10.99 37.75
C ARG A 412 -28.01 -11.03 39.26
N ARG A 413 -26.93 -10.41 39.76
CA ARG A 413 -26.67 -10.21 41.20
C ARG A 413 -27.35 -8.92 41.65
#